data_AF-A0A8S0U8S1-F1
#
_entry.id   AF-A0A8S0U8S1-F1
#
_cell.length_a   1.000
_cell.length_b   1.000
_cell.length_c   1.000
_cell.angle_alpha   90.00
_cell.angle_beta   90.00
_cell.angle_gamma   90.00
#
_symmetry.space_group_name_H-M   'P 1'
#
loop_
_entity.id
_entity.type
_entity.pdbx_description
1 polymer ?
#
loop_
_entity_poly.entity_id
_entity_poly.type
_entity_poly.pdbx_seq_one_letter_code
_entity_poly.pdbx_strand_id
1 'polypeptide(L)'
;MGLVEEAHNVKIVGWGDQTIVLAHEFETDQSIWKHLVPHLVEEYRVILFDNMGVGTTNPDYFDFEWYSSLEGYAYDMFAILKEL
;
A
#
# COMPACT_ATOMS: atom_id res chain seq x y z
N MET A 1 -5.97 -5.80 -11.82
CA MET A 1 -4.83 -5.46 -10.94
C MET A 1 -3.71 -6.42 -11.25
N GLY A 2 -2.47 -5.95 -11.19
CA GLY A 2 -1.28 -6.80 -11.28
C GLY A 2 -1.13 -7.72 -10.06
N LEU A 3 -0.21 -8.69 -10.13
CA LEU A 3 0.07 -9.58 -9.01
C LEU A 3 0.56 -8.81 -7.77
N VAL A 4 1.37 -7.77 -7.96
CA VAL A 4 1.87 -6.93 -6.86
C VAL A 4 0.72 -6.16 -6.22
N GLU A 5 -0.13 -5.52 -7.03
CA GLU A 5 -1.28 -4.78 -6.53
C GLU A 5 -2.25 -5.66 -5.72
N GLU A 6 -2.51 -6.88 -6.17
CA GLU A 6 -3.38 -7.83 -5.45
C GLU A 6 -2.73 -8.28 -4.13
N ALA A 7 -1.44 -8.62 -4.15
CA ALA A 7 -0.71 -9.09 -2.97
C ALA A 7 -0.65 -8.04 -1.84
N HIS A 8 -0.67 -6.75 -2.20
CA HIS A 8 -0.64 -5.62 -1.27
C HIS A 8 -2.01 -4.97 -1.05
N ASN A 9 -3.12 -5.61 -1.46
CA ASN A 9 -4.47 -5.07 -1.32
C ASN A 9 -4.62 -3.61 -1.80
N VAL A 10 -3.95 -3.25 -2.91
CA VAL A 10 -3.88 -1.87 -3.38
C VAL A 10 -5.27 -1.31 -3.66
N LYS A 11 -5.53 -0.10 -3.17
CA LYS A 11 -6.76 0.65 -3.47
C LYS A 11 -6.41 2.02 -4.02
N ILE A 12 -7.11 2.40 -5.07
CA ILE A 12 -6.98 3.72 -5.70
C ILE A 12 -8.34 4.39 -5.60
N VAL A 13 -8.38 5.55 -4.96
CA VAL A 13 -9.61 6.32 -4.73
C VAL A 13 -9.37 7.80 -5.00
N GLY A 14 -10.45 8.55 -5.19
CA GLY A 14 -10.38 9.98 -5.55
C GLY A 14 -9.96 10.24 -6.99
N TRP A 15 -9.69 11.51 -7.29
CA TRP A 15 -9.27 11.99 -8.60
C TRP A 15 -8.33 13.19 -8.44
N GLY A 16 -7.50 13.45 -9.45
CA GLY A 16 -6.60 14.60 -9.48
C GLY A 16 -5.29 14.31 -10.19
N ASP A 17 -4.59 15.37 -10.61
CA ASP A 17 -3.29 15.24 -11.29
C ASP A 17 -2.16 14.91 -10.31
N GLN A 18 -2.34 15.27 -9.03
CA GLN A 18 -1.40 14.96 -7.96
C GLN A 18 -1.83 13.68 -7.22
N THR A 19 -0.84 12.82 -6.95
CA THR A 19 -1.06 11.54 -6.27
C THR A 19 -0.50 11.56 -4.86
N ILE A 20 -1.29 11.12 -3.89
CA ILE A 20 -0.87 10.88 -2.50
C ILE A 20 -0.86 9.37 -2.26
N VAL A 21 0.24 8.87 -1.68
CA VAL A 21 0.42 7.46 -1.35
C VAL A 21 0.45 7.32 0.17
N LEU A 22 -0.41 6.48 0.73
CA LEU A 22 -0.55 6.28 2.17
C LEU A 22 -0.07 4.88 2.56
N ALA A 23 1.12 4.82 3.15
CA ALA A 23 1.69 3.61 3.75
C ALA A 23 1.39 3.58 5.25
N HIS A 24 0.93 2.46 5.78
CA HIS A 24 0.63 2.30 7.21
C HIS A 24 1.85 1.81 8.01
N GLU A 25 1.74 1.83 9.34
CA GLU A 25 2.78 1.38 10.28
C GLU A 25 2.62 -0.09 10.70
N PHE A 26 3.41 -0.55 11.67
CA PHE A 26 3.38 -1.93 12.17
C PHE A 26 2.00 -2.30 12.79
N GLU A 27 1.62 -3.58 12.70
CA GLU A 27 0.40 -4.18 13.28
C GLU A 27 -0.96 -3.65 12.78
N THR A 28 -0.98 -2.62 11.95
CA THR A 28 -2.20 -2.12 11.32
C THR A 28 -2.24 -2.44 9.83
N ASP A 29 -3.29 -1.98 9.15
CA ASP A 29 -3.46 -2.05 7.70
C ASP A 29 -3.93 -0.69 7.18
N GLN A 30 -4.17 -0.57 5.88
CA GLN A 30 -4.62 0.67 5.25
C GLN A 30 -5.89 1.30 5.87
N SER A 31 -6.68 0.57 6.66
CA SER A 31 -7.88 1.09 7.34
C SER A 31 -7.57 2.15 8.40
N ILE A 32 -6.31 2.27 8.87
CA ILE A 32 -5.90 3.37 9.76
C ILE A 32 -6.19 4.75 9.16
N TRP A 33 -6.19 4.84 7.83
CA TRP A 33 -6.40 6.09 7.09
C TRP A 33 -7.88 6.45 6.87
N LYS A 34 -8.84 5.66 7.37
CA LYS A 34 -10.28 5.84 7.10
C LYS A 34 -10.83 7.25 7.41
N HIS A 35 -10.22 7.96 8.36
CA HIS A 35 -10.63 9.32 8.73
C HIS A 35 -9.90 10.41 7.95
N LEU A 36 -8.75 10.09 7.33
CA LEU A 36 -7.99 11.04 6.51
C LEU A 36 -8.45 11.01 5.05
N VAL A 37 -8.65 9.81 4.49
CA VAL A 37 -8.98 9.59 3.07
C VAL A 37 -10.15 10.46 2.57
N PRO A 38 -11.28 10.59 3.29
CA PRO A 38 -12.40 11.40 2.81
C PRO A 38 -12.04 12.88 2.53
N HIS A 39 -11.00 13.41 3.19
CA HIS A 39 -10.55 14.79 3.01
C HIS A 39 -9.54 14.96 1.87
N LEU A 40 -9.03 13.86 1.30
CA LEU A 40 -8.04 13.90 0.22
C LEU A 40 -8.65 13.61 -1.16
N VAL A 41 -9.69 12.77 -1.20
CA VAL A 41 -10.24 12.23 -2.46
C VAL A 41 -10.91 13.26 -3.38
N GLU A 42 -11.26 14.44 -2.86
CA GLU A 42 -11.86 15.53 -3.67
C GLU A 42 -10.83 16.25 -4.56
N GLU A 43 -9.55 16.20 -4.20
CA GLU A 43 -8.47 16.95 -4.86
C GLU A 43 -7.31 16.07 -5.38
N TYR A 44 -7.12 14.87 -4.80
CA TYR A 44 -5.98 14.00 -5.07
C TYR A 44 -6.41 12.60 -5.51
N ARG A 45 -5.64 12.00 -6.43
CA ARG A 45 -5.62 10.54 -6.58
C ARG A 45 -4.94 9.97 -5.34
N VAL A 46 -5.62 9.13 -4.57
CA VAL A 46 -5.09 8.54 -3.34
C VAL A 46 -4.86 7.06 -3.54
N ILE A 47 -3.64 6.60 -3.28
CA ILE A 47 -3.24 5.19 -3.31
C ILE A 47 -3.04 4.71 -1.88
N LEU A 48 -3.70 3.61 -1.53
CA LEU A 48 -3.51 2.88 -0.29
C LEU A 48 -3.00 1.47 -0.61
N PHE A 49 -2.19 0.91 0.29
CA PHE A 49 -1.72 -0.47 0.18
C PHE A 49 -1.38 -1.01 1.57
N ASP A 50 -1.31 -2.34 1.67
CA ASP A 50 -0.89 -3.04 2.88
C ASP A 50 0.55 -3.54 2.72
N ASN A 51 1.39 -3.29 3.73
CA ASN A 51 2.74 -3.86 3.78
C ASN A 51 2.66 -5.38 3.95
N MET A 52 3.54 -6.12 3.28
CA MET A 52 3.56 -7.57 3.41
C MET A 52 3.82 -8.01 4.85
N GLY A 53 3.11 -9.03 5.31
CA GLY A 53 3.26 -9.58 6.66
C GLY A 53 2.26 -9.05 7.68
N VAL A 54 1.38 -8.12 7.31
CA VAL A 54 0.22 -7.77 8.15
C VAL A 54 -0.96 -8.73 7.89
N GLY A 55 -1.91 -8.78 8.83
CA GLY A 55 -2.97 -9.80 8.86
C GLY A 55 -3.90 -9.83 7.64
N THR A 56 -3.92 -8.78 6.83
CA THR A 56 -4.70 -8.70 5.58
C THR A 56 -3.96 -9.26 4.36
N THR A 57 -2.67 -9.58 4.48
CA THR A 57 -1.84 -10.12 3.39
C THR A 57 -1.69 -11.64 3.49
N ASN A 58 -1.42 -12.30 2.36
CA ASN A 58 -1.21 -13.75 2.36
C ASN A 58 0.17 -14.08 2.99
N PRO A 59 0.23 -14.86 4.09
CA PRO A 59 1.49 -15.21 4.74
C PRO A 59 2.44 -16.01 3.83
N ASP A 60 1.93 -16.70 2.80
CA ASP A 60 2.77 -17.43 1.84
C ASP A 60 3.66 -16.51 0.99
N TYR A 61 3.33 -15.21 0.93
CA TYR A 61 4.13 -14.19 0.24
C TYR A 61 5.13 -13.47 1.16
N PHE A 62 5.14 -13.79 2.45
CA PHE A 62 6.10 -13.21 3.39
C PHE A 62 7.44 -13.96 3.34
N ASP A 63 8.41 -13.37 2.65
CA ASP A 63 9.79 -13.85 2.62
C ASP A 63 10.60 -13.24 3.78
N PHE A 64 10.98 -14.08 4.74
CA PHE A 64 11.73 -13.66 5.93
C PHE A 64 13.10 -13.04 5.63
N GLU A 65 13.77 -13.45 4.55
CA GLU A 65 15.05 -12.85 4.15
C GLU A 65 14.82 -11.49 3.49
N TRP A 66 13.83 -11.40 2.61
CA TRP A 66 13.47 -10.15 1.92
C TRP A 66 13.05 -9.05 2.90
N TYR A 67 12.18 -9.39 3.85
CA TYR A 67 11.65 -8.47 4.86
C TYR A 67 12.52 -8.37 6.12
N SER A 68 13.74 -8.92 6.10
CA SER A 68 14.70 -8.78 7.21
C SER A 68 15.26 -7.36 7.36
N SER A 69 14.99 -6.48 6.38
CA SER A 69 15.45 -5.10 6.32
C SER A 69 14.34 -4.19 5.74
N LEU A 70 14.45 -2.87 5.90
CA LEU A 70 13.45 -1.93 5.40
C LEU A 70 13.47 -1.81 3.87
N GLU A 71 14.57 -2.20 3.24
CA GLU A 71 14.80 -2.17 1.82
C GLU A 71 13.77 -3.01 1.05
N GLY A 72 13.40 -4.19 1.57
CA GLY A 72 12.37 -5.05 0.96
C GLY A 72 11.03 -4.32 0.82
N TYR A 73 10.56 -3.70 1.91
CA TYR A 73 9.34 -2.90 1.92
C TYR A 73 9.42 -1.68 0.99
N ALA A 74 10.58 -1.02 0.91
CA ALA A 74 10.79 0.09 -0.01
C ALA A 74 10.69 -0.35 -1.48
N TYR A 75 11.24 -1.51 -1.82
CA TYR A 75 11.14 -2.07 -3.18
C TYR A 75 9.70 -2.44 -3.55
N ASP A 76 8.91 -2.98 -2.62
CA ASP A 76 7.50 -3.27 -2.87
C ASP A 76 6.72 -1.99 -3.19
N MET A 77 6.95 -0.92 -2.41
CA MET A 77 6.35 0.39 -2.68
C MET A 77 6.72 0.88 -4.08
N PHE A 78 7.99 0.77 -4.49
CA PHE A 78 8.41 1.13 -5.85
C PHE A 78 7.75 0.26 -6.92
N ALA A 79 7.58 -1.04 -6.66
CA ALA A 79 6.91 -1.95 -7.58
C ALA A 79 5.44 -1.56 -7.78
N ILE A 80 4.71 -1.29 -6.69
CA ILE A 80 3.33 -0.79 -6.73
C ILE A 80 3.26 0.49 -7.57
N LEU A 81 4.11 1.49 -7.31
CA LEU A 81 4.07 2.76 -8.05
C LEU A 81 4.44 2.62 -9.53
N LYS A 82 5.19 1.58 -9.91
CA LYS A 82 5.57 1.33 -11.29
C LYS A 82 4.47 0.60 -12.09
N GLU A 83 3.58 -0.14 -11.42
CA GLU A 83 2.44 -0.81 -12.06
C GLU A 83 1.22 0.11 -12.29
N LEU A 84 1.21 1.31 -11.66
CA LEU A 84 0.08 2.26 -11.58
C LEU A 84 0.15 3.51 -12.47
#